data_AF-A0A179B7S1-F1
#
_entry.id   AF-A0A179B7S1-F1
#
_cell.length_a   1.000
_cell.length_b   1.000
_cell.length_c   1.000
_cell.angle_alpha   90.00
_cell.angle_beta   90.00
_cell.angle_gamma   90.00
#
_symmetry.space_group_name_H-M   'P 1'
#
loop_
_entity.id
_entity.type
_entity.pdbx_description
1 polymer ?
#
loop_
_entity_poly.entity_id
_entity_poly.type
_entity_poly.pdbx_seq_one_letter_code
_entity_poly.pdbx_strand_id
1 'polypeptide(L)'
;MKIVYALVIIGALALFALLLWWARGQVGDAAAPHDSVGWYARHPDALAAENLKCWKLLQNASFADVDKVMLAHPHCRAVYEAIQRQDPAHAN
;
A
#
# COMPACT_ATOMS: atom_id res chain seq x y z
N MET A 1 37.88 32.19 12.06
CA MET A 1 37.43 32.03 10.66
C MET A 1 36.96 30.59 10.35
N LYS A 2 37.75 29.52 10.60
CA LYS A 2 37.33 28.11 10.37
C LYS A 2 36.00 27.68 11.03
N ILE A 3 35.74 28.12 12.27
CA ILE A 3 34.52 27.77 13.02
C ILE A 3 33.26 28.37 12.38
N VAL A 4 33.38 29.56 11.79
CA VAL A 4 32.27 30.23 11.10
C VAL A 4 31.88 29.45 9.84
N TYR A 5 32.87 28.95 9.09
CA TYR A 5 32.61 28.08 7.93
C TYR A 5 31.91 26.78 8.31
N ALA A 6 32.30 26.16 9.44
CA ALA A 6 31.65 24.94 9.92
C ALA A 6 30.17 25.16 10.27
N LEU A 7 29.84 26.28 10.93
CA LEU A 7 28.46 26.61 11.27
C LEU A 7 27.59 26.87 10.03
N VAL A 8 28.14 27.54 9.02
CA VAL A 8 27.44 27.78 7.74
C VAL A 8 27.14 26.48 7.01
N ILE A 9 28.10 25.54 6.97
CA ILE A 9 27.91 24.24 6.32
C ILE A 9 26.83 23.42 7.05
N ILE A 10 26.86 23.38 8.38
CA ILE A 10 25.85 22.65 9.17
C ILE A 10 24.47 23.27 8.97
N GLY A 11 24.37 24.60 8.97
CA GLY A 11 23.11 25.30 8.70
C GLY A 11 22.56 25.01 7.30
N ALA A 12 23.42 25.00 6.28
CA ALA A 12 23.04 24.66 4.92
C ALA A 12 22.57 23.21 4.79
N LEU A 13 23.26 22.25 5.42
CA LEU A 13 22.87 20.84 5.43
C LEU A 13 21.52 20.62 6.15
N ALA A 14 21.29 21.30 7.27
CA ALA A 14 20.02 21.21 8.01
C ALA A 14 18.86 21.78 7.20
N LEU A 15 19.05 22.93 6.54
CA LEU A 15 18.06 23.50 5.61
C LEU A 15 17.80 22.58 4.43
N PHE A 16 18.83 21.96 3.87
CA PHE A 16 18.70 21.01 2.77
C PHE A 16 17.92 19.76 3.19
N ALA A 17 18.18 19.23 4.39
CA ALA A 17 17.43 18.11 4.95
C ALA A 17 15.96 18.47 5.22
N LEU A 18 15.68 19.67 5.74
CA LEU A 18 14.32 20.19 5.90
C LEU A 18 13.62 20.36 4.56
N LEU A 19 14.30 20.90 3.55
CA LEU A 19 13.76 21.02 2.20
C LEU A 19 13.48 19.66 1.58
N LEU A 20 14.37 18.67 1.74
CA LEU A 20 14.13 17.29 1.29
C LEU A 20 12.98 16.62 2.08
N TRP A 21 12.81 16.95 3.36
CA TRP A 21 11.69 16.47 4.17
C TRP A 21 10.35 17.09 3.73
N TRP A 22 10.32 18.37 3.38
CA TRP A 22 9.15 19.03 2.80
C TRP A 22 8.89 18.61 1.34
N ALA A 23 9.95 18.39 0.55
CA ALA A 23 9.88 17.87 -0.82
C ALA A 23 9.60 16.36 -0.86
N ARG A 24 9.70 15.67 0.28
CA ARG A 24 9.04 14.38 0.53
C ARG A 24 7.54 14.65 0.68
N GLY A 25 6.94 15.21 -0.38
CA GLY A 25 5.51 15.26 -0.56
C GLY A 25 4.95 13.89 -0.19
N GLN A 26 3.92 13.94 0.66
CA GLN A 26 3.12 12.81 1.13
C GLN A 26 3.42 11.50 0.38
N VAL A 27 4.16 10.59 1.02
CA VAL A 27 4.15 9.16 0.64
C VAL A 27 2.77 8.53 0.97
N GLY A 28 1.71 9.34 0.92
CA GLY A 28 0.34 9.03 1.29
C GLY A 28 -0.67 9.29 0.17
N ASP A 29 -0.28 9.91 -0.95
CA ASP A 29 -1.20 10.21 -2.05
C ASP A 29 -0.57 9.96 -3.44
N ALA A 30 0.26 8.91 -3.55
CA ALA A 30 0.31 8.21 -4.83
C ALA A 30 -1.09 7.64 -5.00
N ALA A 31 -1.87 8.20 -5.95
CA ALA A 31 -3.21 7.76 -6.32
C ALA A 31 -3.32 6.26 -6.03
N ALA A 32 -4.04 5.94 -4.95
CA ALA A 32 -3.97 4.59 -4.41
C ALA A 32 -4.27 3.66 -5.60
N PRO A 33 -3.37 2.71 -5.92
CA PRO A 33 -3.52 1.90 -7.12
C PRO A 33 -4.97 1.42 -7.17
N HIS A 34 -5.52 1.23 -8.37
CA HIS A 34 -6.88 0.71 -8.58
C HIS A 34 -7.15 -0.62 -7.85
N ASP A 35 -6.09 -1.18 -7.25
CA ASP A 35 -5.94 -2.43 -6.53
C ASP A 35 -5.61 -2.23 -5.03
N SER A 36 -5.89 -1.05 -4.48
CA SER A 36 -5.65 -0.75 -3.07
C SER A 36 -6.90 -0.98 -2.22
N VAL A 37 -6.69 -1.47 -0.99
CA VAL A 37 -7.76 -1.74 -0.02
C VAL A 37 -8.70 -0.53 0.18
N GLY A 38 -8.14 0.68 0.20
CA GLY A 38 -8.91 1.92 0.34
C GLY A 38 -9.70 2.33 -0.92
N TRP A 39 -9.29 1.89 -2.11
CA TRP A 39 -10.07 2.11 -3.34
C TRP A 39 -11.31 1.20 -3.38
N TYR A 40 -11.15 -0.07 -2.96
CA TYR A 40 -12.25 -1.03 -2.87
C TYR A 40 -13.31 -0.69 -1.83
N ALA A 41 -12.96 0.04 -0.76
CA ALA A 41 -13.93 0.59 0.18
C ALA A 41 -14.95 1.53 -0.50
N ARG A 42 -14.58 2.17 -1.61
CA ARG A 42 -15.44 3.08 -2.37
C ARG A 42 -16.06 2.46 -3.63
N HIS A 43 -15.63 1.26 -4.02
CA HIS A 43 -16.06 0.56 -5.24
C HIS A 43 -16.34 -0.94 -4.95
N PRO A 44 -17.46 -1.25 -4.28
CA PRO A 44 -17.78 -2.62 -3.85
C PRO A 44 -18.11 -3.55 -5.02
N ASP A 45 -18.61 -3.01 -6.13
CA ASP A 45 -18.87 -3.71 -7.38
C ASP A 45 -17.57 -4.18 -8.04
N ALA A 46 -16.56 -3.32 -8.09
CA ALA A 46 -15.24 -3.67 -8.59
C ALA A 46 -14.54 -4.68 -7.67
N LEU A 47 -14.72 -4.56 -6.35
CA LEU A 47 -14.22 -5.55 -5.38
C LEU A 47 -14.84 -6.93 -5.63
N ALA A 48 -16.15 -7.02 -5.84
CA ALA A 48 -16.83 -8.28 -6.11
C ALA A 48 -16.36 -8.93 -7.42
N ALA A 49 -16.14 -8.12 -8.47
CA ALA A 49 -15.64 -8.60 -9.76
C ALA A 49 -14.20 -9.15 -9.65
N GLU A 50 -13.31 -8.46 -8.93
CA GLU A 50 -11.93 -8.91 -8.69
C GLU A 50 -11.87 -10.13 -7.76
N ASN A 51 -12.74 -10.19 -6.74
CA ASN A 51 -12.85 -11.36 -5.88
C ASN A 51 -13.20 -12.63 -6.65
N LEU A 52 -14.15 -12.55 -7.60
CA LEU A 52 -14.50 -13.70 -8.44
C LEU A 52 -13.32 -14.19 -9.29
N LYS A 53 -12.46 -13.28 -9.77
CA LYS A 53 -11.26 -13.64 -10.54
C LYS A 53 -10.24 -14.34 -9.64
N CYS A 54 -9.98 -13.78 -8.45
CA CYS A 54 -9.08 -14.36 -7.47
C CYS A 54 -9.57 -15.71 -6.93
N TRP A 55 -10.88 -15.86 -6.72
CA TRP A 55 -11.50 -17.11 -6.31
C TRP A 55 -11.31 -18.21 -7.36
N LYS A 56 -11.45 -17.90 -8.65
CA LYS A 56 -11.18 -18.87 -9.73
C LYS A 56 -9.72 -19.31 -9.78
N LEU A 57 -8.78 -18.40 -9.51
CA LEU A 57 -7.36 -18.76 -9.41
C LEU A 57 -7.11 -19.72 -8.25
N LEU A 58 -7.76 -19.49 -7.10
CA LEU A 58 -7.67 -20.36 -5.92
C LEU A 58 -8.37 -21.71 -6.12
N GLN A 59 -9.50 -21.77 -6.84
CA GLN A 59 -10.18 -23.02 -7.16
C GLN A 59 -9.32 -23.97 -8.00
N ASN A 60 -8.45 -23.42 -8.84
CA ASN A 60 -7.52 -24.21 -9.65
C ASN A 60 -6.26 -24.61 -8.87
N ALA A 61 -6.09 -24.11 -7.65
CA ALA A 61 -4.97 -24.41 -6.78
C ALA A 61 -5.33 -25.50 -5.76
N SER A 62 -4.35 -26.32 -5.39
CA SER A 62 -4.48 -27.19 -4.23
C SER A 62 -4.52 -26.35 -2.95
N PHE A 63 -5.25 -26.80 -1.92
CA PHE A 63 -5.27 -26.14 -0.60
C PHE A 63 -3.87 -25.93 -0.01
N ALA A 64 -2.92 -26.82 -0.31
CA ALA A 64 -1.52 -26.71 0.13
C ALA A 64 -0.74 -25.60 -0.60
N ASP A 65 -1.22 -25.16 -1.76
CA ASP A 65 -0.56 -24.18 -2.62
C ASP A 65 -1.20 -22.78 -2.55
N VAL A 66 -2.22 -22.59 -1.71
CA VAL A 66 -2.92 -21.31 -1.56
C VAL A 66 -1.94 -20.18 -1.23
N ASP A 67 -1.04 -20.38 -0.27
CA ASP A 67 -0.02 -19.37 0.10
C ASP A 67 0.92 -19.05 -1.07
N LYS A 68 1.26 -20.06 -1.88
CA LYS A 68 2.12 -19.90 -3.06
C LYS A 68 1.42 -19.09 -4.15
N VAL A 69 0.13 -19.32 -4.36
CA VAL A 69 -0.71 -18.56 -5.29
C VAL A 69 -0.91 -17.13 -4.80
N MET A 70 -1.14 -16.93 -3.50
CA MET A 70 -1.28 -15.60 -2.90
C MET A 70 0.02 -14.79 -2.95
N LEU A 71 1.18 -15.45 -2.81
CA LEU A 71 2.49 -14.83 -3.02
C LEU A 71 2.74 -14.48 -4.49
N ALA A 72 2.29 -15.31 -5.43
CA ALA A 72 2.39 -15.04 -6.87
C ALA A 72 1.42 -13.94 -7.35
N HIS A 73 0.30 -13.74 -6.64
CA HIS A 73 -0.75 -12.78 -6.96
C HIS A 73 -1.02 -11.84 -5.77
N PRO A 74 -0.11 -10.87 -5.49
CA PRO A 74 -0.25 -9.95 -4.35
C PRO A 74 -1.52 -9.08 -4.42
N HIS A 75 -2.07 -8.88 -5.61
CA HIS A 75 -3.37 -8.25 -5.83
C HIS A 75 -4.53 -8.99 -5.14
N CYS A 76 -4.56 -10.32 -5.26
CA CYS A 76 -5.62 -11.11 -4.65
C CYS A 76 -5.58 -11.03 -3.13
N ARG A 77 -4.38 -10.91 -2.55
CA ARG A 77 -4.23 -10.63 -1.12
C ARG A 77 -4.87 -9.29 -0.73
N ALA A 78 -4.66 -8.23 -1.50
CA ALA A 78 -5.27 -6.93 -1.23
C ALA A 78 -6.81 -6.97 -1.34
N VAL A 79 -7.34 -7.71 -2.31
CA VAL A 79 -8.79 -7.96 -2.46
C VAL A 79 -9.35 -8.71 -1.25
N TYR A 80 -8.68 -9.76 -0.79
CA TYR A 80 -9.09 -10.52 0.41
C TYR A 80 -9.05 -9.65 1.69
N GLU A 81 -7.99 -8.87 1.88
CA GLU A 81 -7.87 -7.94 3.01
C GLU A 81 -8.98 -6.86 2.96
N ALA A 82 -9.37 -6.41 1.77
CA ALA A 82 -10.47 -5.47 1.60
C ALA A 82 -11.83 -6.08 1.94
N ILE A 83 -12.10 -7.31 1.52
CA ILE A 83 -13.34 -8.03 1.87
C ILE A 83 -13.43 -8.25 3.37
N GLN A 84 -12.33 -8.69 4.01
CA GLN A 84 -12.31 -8.96 5.45
C GLN A 84 -12.60 -7.70 6.28
N ARG A 85 -12.14 -6.53 5.82
CA ARG A 85 -12.47 -5.25 6.47
C ARG A 85 -13.90 -4.77 6.24
N GLN A 86 -14.56 -5.22 5.17
CA GLN A 86 -15.96 -4.90 4.88
C GLN A 86 -16.93 -5.88 5.56
N ASP A 87 -16.47 -7.05 5.98
CA ASP A 87 -17.29 -8.03 6.66
C ASP A 87 -17.63 -7.57 8.10
N PRO A 88 -18.91 -7.28 8.41
CA PRO A 88 -19.32 -6.87 9.75
C PRO A 88 -19.05 -7.94 10.82
N ALA A 89 -18.82 -9.21 10.43
CA ALA A 89 -18.44 -10.27 11.36
C ALA A 89 -17.02 -10.11 11.93
N HIS A 90 -16.15 -9.31 11.30
CA HIS A 90 -14.78 -9.03 11.74
C HIS A 90 -14.63 -7.65 12.42
N ALA A 91 -15.74 -6.92 12.63
CA ALA A 91 -15.75 -5.58 13.23
C ALA A 91 -15.81 -5.57 14.78
N ASN A 92 -15.56 -6.70 15.44
CA ASN A 92 -15.58 -6.85 16.91
C ASN A 92 -14.23 -7.28 17.47
#